data_AF-A0A6N7FNC9-F1
#
_entry.id   AF-A0A6N7FNC9-F1
#
_cell.length_a   1.000
_cell.length_b   1.000
_cell.length_c   1.000
_cell.angle_alpha   90.00
_cell.angle_beta   90.00
_cell.angle_gamma   90.00
#
_symmetry.space_group_name_H-M   'P 1'
#
loop_
_entity.id
_entity.type
_entity.pdbx_description
1 polymer ?
#
loop_
_entity_poly.entity_id
_entity_poly.type
_entity_poly.pdbx_seq_one_letter_code
_entity_poly.pdbx_strand_id
1 'polypeptide(L)'
;MSAAIGPSGRVRAGDAVLAAAAEEGERPPTVVVVGCGDGDPDLLTVRALEVLRGAGLIVSPPALFALASAVAGPGTSVLGQPPARWPRDGHAAWLVAGSGGDA
;
A
#
# COMPACT_ATOMS: atom_id res chain seq x y z
N MET A 1 11.21 4.40 35.60
CA MET A 1 11.56 4.68 34.20
C MET A 1 10.27 4.99 33.46
N SER A 2 10.09 6.25 33.05
CA SER A 2 8.85 6.79 32.51
C SER A 2 8.96 6.85 30.98
N ALA A 3 8.01 6.24 30.26
CA ALA A 3 7.87 6.40 28.82
C ALA A 3 7.09 7.70 28.56
N ALA A 4 7.70 8.64 27.83
CA ALA A 4 7.02 9.85 27.41
C ALA A 4 6.02 9.53 26.29
N ILE A 5 4.74 9.55 26.63
CA ILE A 5 3.60 9.46 25.71
C ILE A 5 3.30 10.87 25.21
N GLY A 6 3.55 11.15 23.93
CA GLY A 6 3.12 12.38 23.27
C GLY A 6 1.59 12.51 23.24
N PRO A 7 1.02 13.73 23.18
CA PRO A 7 -0.37 14.02 23.53
C PRO A 7 -1.43 13.61 22.47
N SER A 8 -1.24 12.51 21.77
CA SER A 8 -2.27 11.91 20.91
C SER A 8 -2.08 10.40 20.90
N GLY A 9 -2.62 9.74 21.92
CA GLY A 9 -2.55 8.29 22.17
C GLY A 9 -3.28 7.42 21.13
N ARG A 10 -3.04 7.66 19.83
CA ARG A 10 -3.30 6.69 18.78
C ARG A 10 -1.97 5.99 18.51
N VAL A 11 -1.79 4.83 19.13
CA VAL A 11 -0.89 3.81 18.59
C VAL A 11 -1.36 3.58 17.15
N ARG A 12 -0.55 3.92 16.15
CA ARG A 12 -0.91 3.59 14.77
C ARG A 12 -0.89 2.08 14.70
N ALA A 13 -1.92 1.47 14.10
CA ALA A 13 -1.96 0.02 13.92
C ALA A 13 -0.67 -0.54 13.26
N GLY A 14 0.09 0.31 12.54
CA GLY A 14 1.41 -0.03 11.99
C GLY A 14 2.55 -0.15 13.01
N ASP A 15 2.52 0.57 14.14
CA ASP A 15 3.65 0.63 15.08
C ASP A 15 3.83 -0.70 15.84
N ALA A 16 2.72 -1.36 16.18
CA ALA A 16 2.74 -2.67 16.83
C ALA A 16 3.15 -3.80 15.86
N VAL A 17 2.83 -3.65 14.57
CA VAL A 17 3.17 -4.64 13.53
C VAL A 17 4.67 -4.58 13.18
N LEU A 18 5.26 -3.38 13.17
CA LEU A 18 6.70 -3.18 12.93
C LEU A 18 7.57 -3.77 14.04
N ALA A 19 7.13 -3.71 15.30
CA ALA A 19 7.87 -4.26 16.43
C ALA A 19 7.88 -5.81 16.42
N ALA A 20 6.79 -6.46 16.01
CA ALA A 20 6.70 -7.91 15.96
C ALA A 20 7.54 -8.53 14.82
N ALA A 21 7.74 -7.80 13.72
CA ALA A 21 8.50 -8.27 12.57
C ALA A 21 10.03 -8.17 12.74
N ALA A 22 10.52 -7.52 13.80
CA ALA A 22 11.94 -7.25 13.99
C ALA A 22 12.72 -8.35 14.73
N GLU A 23 12.03 -9.29 15.40
CA GLU A 23 12.64 -10.31 16.27
C GLU A 23 13.03 -11.61 15.54
N GLU A 24 12.57 -11.82 14.30
CA GLU A 24 13.07 -12.85 13.39
C GLU A 24 13.79 -12.15 12.25
N GLY A 25 14.96 -12.65 11.83
CA GLY A 25 15.83 -12.05 10.80
C GLY A 25 15.25 -12.06 9.38
N GLU A 26 13.97 -11.74 9.24
CA GLU A 26 13.14 -11.90 8.05
C GLU A 26 12.50 -10.54 7.75
N ARG A 27 12.93 -9.88 6.67
CA ARG A 27 12.43 -8.53 6.36
C ARG A 27 10.92 -8.61 6.09
N PRO A 28 10.09 -7.83 6.80
CA PRO A 28 8.67 -7.78 6.50
C PRO A 28 8.45 -7.24 5.08
N PRO A 29 7.41 -7.72 4.38
CA PRO A 29 7.08 -7.21 3.06
C PRO A 29 6.83 -5.71 3.12
N THR A 30 7.41 -4.97 2.16
CA THR A 30 7.18 -3.53 2.06
C THR A 30 5.86 -3.29 1.35
N VAL A 31 4.86 -2.80 2.08
CA VAL A 31 3.56 -2.40 1.54
C VAL A 31 3.51 -0.89 1.41
N VAL A 32 3.27 -0.39 0.20
CA VAL A 32 3.10 1.05 -0.08
C VAL A 32 1.64 1.33 -0.35
N VAL A 33 1.04 2.25 0.41
CA VAL A 33 -0.32 2.73 0.14
C VAL A 33 -0.23 3.86 -0.88
N VAL A 34 -0.97 3.73 -1.97
CA VAL A 34 -0.96 4.67 -3.08
C VAL A 34 -2.36 5.26 -3.25
N GLY A 35 -2.45 6.59 -3.15
CA GLY A 35 -3.66 7.31 -3.50
C GLY A 35 -3.72 7.51 -5.01
N CYS A 36 -4.81 7.08 -5.65
CA CYS A 36 -4.98 7.14 -7.11
C CYS A 36 -5.82 8.32 -7.60
N GLY A 37 -6.18 9.26 -6.73
CA GLY A 37 -7.12 10.32 -7.09
C GLY A 37 -8.53 9.77 -7.34
N ASP A 38 -9.21 10.35 -8.32
CA ASP A 38 -10.57 10.03 -8.77
C ASP A 38 -10.65 8.85 -9.76
N GLY A 39 -9.50 8.28 -10.16
CA GLY A 39 -9.41 7.10 -11.00
C GLY A 39 -8.84 7.34 -12.40
N ASP A 40 -8.51 8.59 -12.77
CA ASP A 40 -7.77 8.88 -14.01
C ASP A 40 -6.27 8.54 -13.84
N PRO A 41 -5.70 7.64 -14.67
CA PRO A 41 -4.28 7.28 -14.60
C PRO A 41 -3.34 8.46 -14.89
N ASP A 42 -3.75 9.45 -15.68
CA ASP A 42 -2.93 10.62 -16.01
C ASP A 42 -2.78 11.58 -14.82
N LEU A 43 -3.64 11.43 -13.80
CA LEU A 43 -3.56 12.18 -12.55
C LEU A 43 -2.66 11.51 -11.50
N LEU A 44 -2.09 10.34 -11.80
CA LEU A 44 -1.11 9.73 -10.91
C LEU A 44 0.16 10.58 -10.83
N THR A 45 0.61 10.83 -9.60
CA THR A 45 1.95 11.41 -9.41
C THR A 45 3.01 10.48 -9.99
N VAL A 46 4.13 11.05 -10.47
CA VAL A 46 5.26 10.27 -11.00
C VAL A 46 5.72 9.20 -10.01
N ARG A 47 5.79 9.54 -8.71
CA ARG A 47 6.16 8.60 -7.65
C ARG A 47 5.16 7.44 -7.52
N ALA A 48 3.85 7.72 -7.61
CA ALA A 48 2.82 6.69 -7.56
C ALA A 48 2.98 5.72 -8.74
N LEU A 49 3.20 6.25 -9.95
CA LEU A 49 3.41 5.44 -11.14
C LEU A 49 4.65 4.55 -11.02
N GLU A 50 5.77 5.07 -10.52
CA GLU A 50 7.00 4.30 -10.29
C GLU A 50 6.80 3.17 -9.29
N VAL A 51 6.11 3.43 -8.18
CA VAL A 51 5.78 2.41 -7.17
C VAL A 51 4.93 1.30 -7.78
N LEU A 52 3.91 1.66 -8.57
CA LEU A 52 3.01 0.67 -9.17
C LEU A 52 3.69 -0.17 -10.24
N ARG A 53 4.56 0.43 -11.06
CA ARG A 53 5.35 -0.30 -12.07
C ARG A 53 6.39 -1.23 -11.45
N GLY A 54 6.94 -0.87 -10.29
CA GLY A 54 7.92 -1.68 -9.57
C GLY A 54 7.30 -2.74 -8.64
N ALA A 55 5.98 -2.72 -8.44
CA ALA A 55 5.31 -3.65 -7.55
C ALA A 55 5.17 -5.03 -8.18
N GLY A 56 5.52 -6.08 -7.44
CA GLY A 56 5.20 -7.46 -7.83
C GLY A 56 3.73 -7.81 -7.59
N LEU A 57 3.07 -7.07 -6.70
CA LEU A 57 1.67 -7.25 -6.33
C LEU A 57 0.98 -5.91 -6.13
N ILE A 58 -0.16 -5.71 -6.78
CA ILE A 58 -1.06 -4.57 -6.54
C ILE A 58 -2.38 -5.11 -5.99
N VAL A 59 -2.80 -4.59 -4.84
CA VAL A 59 -4.15 -4.81 -4.30
C VAL A 59 -4.98 -3.57 -4.61
N SER A 60 -6.07 -3.75 -5.34
CA SER A 60 -6.93 -2.65 -5.81
C SER A 60 -8.39 -2.96 -5.50
N PRO A 61 -9.18 -1.97 -5.02
CA PRO A 61 -10.63 -2.11 -5.02
C PRO A 61 -11.16 -2.24 -6.47
N PRO A 62 -12.37 -2.79 -6.66
CA PRO A 62 -12.95 -2.97 -7.99
C PRO A 62 -13.00 -1.68 -8.83
N ALA A 63 -13.29 -0.54 -8.20
CA ALA A 63 -13.40 0.77 -8.87
C ALA A 63 -12.07 1.24 -9.51
N LEU A 64 -10.92 0.79 -8.99
CA LEU A 64 -9.60 1.18 -9.49
C LEU A 64 -8.90 0.06 -10.27
N PHE A 65 -9.58 -1.06 -10.50
CA PHE A 65 -8.97 -2.25 -11.11
C PHE A 65 -8.46 -1.98 -12.53
N ALA A 66 -9.19 -1.18 -13.31
CA ALA A 66 -8.78 -0.78 -14.66
C ALA A 66 -7.50 0.07 -14.64
N LEU A 67 -7.43 1.07 -13.75
CA LEU A 67 -6.24 1.88 -13.54
C LEU A 67 -5.06 1.00 -13.11
N ALA A 68 -5.25 0.14 -12.10
CA ALA A 68 -4.23 -0.79 -11.61
C ALA A 68 -3.67 -1.65 -12.75
N SER A 69 -4.54 -2.19 -13.60
CA SER A 69 -4.17 -3.04 -14.73
C SER A 69 -3.42 -2.26 -15.82
N ALA A 70 -3.77 -1.00 -16.06
CA ALA A 70 -3.12 -0.16 -17.07
C ALA A 70 -1.70 0.25 -16.68
N VAL A 71 -1.41 0.41 -15.39
CA VAL A 71 -0.13 0.91 -14.89
C VAL A 71 0.78 -0.17 -14.31
N ALA A 72 0.26 -1.39 -14.15
CA ALA A 72 1.01 -2.55 -13.68
C ALA A 72 2.25 -2.82 -14.54
N GLY A 73 3.37 -3.12 -13.89
CA GLY A 73 4.59 -3.54 -14.57
C GLY A 73 4.49 -4.98 -15.11
N PRO A 74 5.44 -5.38 -15.98
CA PRO A 74 5.56 -6.77 -16.39
C PRO A 74 5.75 -7.70 -15.18
N GLY A 75 4.97 -8.77 -15.09
CA GLY A 75 5.02 -9.73 -13.99
C GLY A 75 4.29 -9.31 -12.72
N THR A 76 3.66 -8.12 -12.70
CA THR A 76 2.82 -7.67 -11.58
C THR A 76 1.49 -8.43 -11.55
N SER A 77 1.10 -8.92 -10.38
CA SER A 77 -0.24 -9.46 -10.14
C SER A 77 -1.17 -8.39 -9.59
N VAL A 78 -2.41 -8.29 -10.09
CA VAL A 78 -3.42 -7.35 -9.58
C VAL A 78 -4.57 -8.13 -8.93
N LEU A 79 -4.83 -7.87 -7.65
CA LEU A 79 -5.86 -8.53 -6.86
C LEU A 79 -6.95 -7.55 -6.41
N GLY A 80 -8.21 -8.01 -6.42
CA GLY A 80 -9.36 -7.23 -5.94
C GLY A 80 -9.46 -7.10 -4.41
N GLN A 81 -8.69 -7.89 -3.69
CA GLN A 81 -8.68 -7.95 -2.22
C GLN A 81 -7.29 -8.35 -1.73
N PRO A 82 -6.92 -7.98 -0.48
CA PRO A 82 -5.66 -8.41 0.11
C PRO A 82 -5.56 -9.94 0.16
N PRO A 83 -4.39 -10.54 -0.16
CA PRO A 83 -4.21 -11.98 0.00
C PRO A 83 -4.21 -12.36 1.48
N ALA A 84 -4.60 -13.60 1.79
CA ALA A 84 -4.52 -14.14 3.16
C ALA A 84 -3.08 -14.15 3.72
N ARG A 85 -2.08 -14.21 2.83
CA ARG A 85 -0.67 -14.09 3.15
C ARG A 85 0.01 -13.19 2.12
N TRP A 86 0.70 -12.16 2.58
CA TRP A 86 1.51 -11.30 1.72
C TRP A 86 2.74 -12.06 1.22
N PRO A 87 3.16 -11.84 -0.04
CA PRO A 87 4.43 -12.38 -0.55
C PRO A 87 5.57 -11.96 0.38
N ARG A 88 6.43 -12.90 0.75
CA ARG A 88 7.57 -12.63 1.63
C ARG A 88 8.67 -11.85 0.90
N ASP A 89 8.74 -12.04 -0.41
CA ASP A 89 9.69 -11.39 -1.30
C ASP A 89 8.98 -10.34 -2.17
N GLY A 90 9.56 -9.14 -2.25
CA GLY A 90 9.15 -8.10 -3.18
C GLY A 90 8.37 -6.92 -2.58
N HIS A 91 7.98 -6.01 -3.48
CA HIS A 91 7.23 -4.81 -3.16
C HIS A 91 5.76 -5.00 -3.51
N ALA A 92 4.88 -4.67 -2.57
CA ALA A 92 3.44 -4.68 -2.80
C ALA A 92 2.86 -3.27 -2.68
N ALA A 93 1.90 -2.95 -3.53
CA ALA A 93 1.17 -1.69 -3.49
C ALA A 93 -0.30 -1.93 -3.15
N TRP A 94 -0.87 -1.07 -2.33
CA TRP A 94 -2.31 -1.06 -2.04
C TRP A 94 -2.90 0.26 -2.54
N LEU A 95 -3.77 0.17 -3.54
CA LEU A 95 -4.51 1.31 -4.05
C LEU A 95 -5.67 1.69 -3.15
N VAL A 96 -5.78 2.98 -2.88
CA VAL A 96 -6.89 3.57 -2.15
C VAL A 96 -7.47 4.67 -3.03
N ALA A 97 -8.79 4.62 -3.23
CA ALA A 97 -9.49 5.71 -3.89
C ALA A 97 -9.47 6.93 -2.96
N GLY A 98 -9.16 8.10 -3.51
CA GLY A 98 -9.41 9.33 -2.78
C GLY A 98 -10.91 9.47 -2.64
N SER A 99 -11.45 9.41 -1.43
CA SER A 99 -12.78 9.97 -1.19
C SER A 99 -12.65 11.47 -1.39
N GLY A 100 -12.88 11.95 -2.61
CA GLY A 100 -13.23 13.35 -2.81
C GLY A 100 -14.41 13.61 -1.89
N GLY A 101 -14.16 14.29 -0.77
CA GLY A 101 -15.25 14.77 0.06
C GLY A 101 -16.06 15.72 -0.82
N ASP A 102 -17.35 15.46 -0.92
CA ASP A 102 -18.31 16.44 -1.41
C ASP A 102 -18.02 17.78 -0.70
N ALA A 103 -17.56 18.76 -1.48
CA ALA A 103 -17.36 20.15 -1.06
C ALA A 103 -18.27 21.04 -1.89
#